data_AF-A0A6M8N4Z2-F1
#
_entry.id   AF-A0A6M8N4Z2-F1
#
_cell.length_a   1.000
_cell.length_b   1.000
_cell.length_c   1.000
_cell.angle_alpha   90.00
_cell.angle_beta   90.00
_cell.angle_gamma   90.00
#
_symmetry.space_group_name_H-M   'P 1'
#
loop_
_entity.id
_entity.type
_entity.pdbx_description
1 polymer ?
#
loop_
_entity_poly.entity_id
_entity_poly.type
_entity_poly.pdbx_seq_one_letter_code
_entity_poly.pdbx_strand_id
1 'polypeptide(L)'
;MNENLLSKLHDIKELEKIPDYSIFILILLIFLGTLFCLIFLFFLIKFIKNKKTTPRKKYLKILKEIDFNDSKNSAYTISKYARLITINDREKKLANELIEELEKFKYKKNVGKIDNHIKAKYSIFMESLDV
;
A
#
# COMPACT_ATOMS: atom_id res chain seq x y z
N MET A 1 -59.99 65.84 -6.06
CA MET A 1 -60.04 64.37 -5.85
C MET A 1 -58.67 63.68 -6.00
N ASN A 2 -57.56 64.43 -6.09
CA ASN A 2 -56.21 63.84 -6.26
C ASN A 2 -55.33 63.93 -5.00
N GLU A 3 -55.65 64.78 -4.04
CA GLU A 3 -54.82 64.98 -2.84
C GLU A 3 -54.90 63.82 -1.84
N ASN A 4 -56.06 63.15 -1.76
CA ASN A 4 -56.25 61.96 -0.93
C ASN A 4 -55.51 60.72 -1.45
N LEU A 5 -55.14 60.68 -2.73
CA LEU A 5 -54.34 59.58 -3.29
C LEU A 5 -52.85 59.79 -3.00
N LEU A 6 -52.39 61.04 -2.99
CA LEU A 6 -51.01 61.41 -2.69
C LEU A 6 -50.65 61.15 -1.22
N SER A 7 -51.56 61.47 -0.30
CA SER A 7 -51.38 61.20 1.14
C SER A 7 -51.31 59.71 1.45
N LYS A 8 -52.09 58.89 0.75
CA LYS A 8 -52.09 57.42 0.89
C LYS A 8 -50.83 56.75 0.33
N LEU A 9 -50.15 57.38 -0.63
CA LEU A 9 -48.86 56.94 -1.16
C LEU A 9 -47.68 57.26 -0.23
N HIS A 10 -47.82 58.29 0.61
CA HIS A 10 -46.81 58.67 1.61
C HIS A 10 -46.85 57.82 2.90
N ASP A 11 -47.86 56.96 3.05
CA ASP A 11 -48.05 56.06 4.19
C ASP A 11 -47.41 54.67 3.97
N ILE A 12 -46.41 54.60 3.08
CA ILE A 12 -45.65 53.38 2.83
C ILE A 12 -44.39 53.44 3.70
N LYS A 13 -44.29 52.50 4.67
CA LYS A 13 -43.16 52.39 5.59
C LYS A 13 -41.84 52.33 4.81
N GLU A 14 -40.85 53.10 5.24
CA GLU A 14 -39.51 53.09 4.65
C GLU A 14 -38.90 51.68 4.71
N LEU A 15 -38.13 51.31 3.67
CA LEU A 15 -37.51 50.00 3.57
C LEU A 15 -36.52 49.80 4.72
N GLU A 16 -36.88 48.91 5.64
CA GLU A 16 -36.04 48.55 6.78
C GLU A 16 -34.87 47.70 6.28
N LYS A 17 -33.63 48.15 6.52
CA LYS A 17 -32.43 47.41 6.10
C LYS A 17 -32.27 46.16 6.94
N ILE A 18 -32.66 45.02 6.38
CA ILE A 18 -32.44 43.71 7.00
C ILE A 18 -30.97 43.32 6.76
N PRO A 19 -30.16 43.09 7.81
CA PRO A 19 -28.80 42.60 7.63
C PRO A 19 -28.85 41.16 7.10
N ASP A 20 -28.24 40.92 5.93
CA ASP A 20 -28.16 39.59 5.30
C ASP A 20 -26.72 39.06 5.35
N TYR A 21 -26.54 37.91 6.00
CA TYR A 21 -25.26 37.21 6.13
C TYR A 21 -25.20 35.91 5.33
N SER A 22 -26.24 35.59 4.55
CA SER A 22 -26.39 34.32 3.82
C SER A 22 -25.17 34.00 2.95
N ILE A 23 -24.59 35.00 2.29
CA ILE A 23 -23.41 34.85 1.43
C ILE A 23 -22.16 34.48 2.26
N PHE A 24 -21.96 35.11 3.41
CA PHE A 24 -20.83 34.81 4.29
C PHE A 24 -20.94 33.41 4.89
N ILE A 25 -22.16 33.00 5.26
CA ILE A 25 -22.44 31.64 5.76
C ILE A 25 -22.13 30.61 4.66
N LEU A 26 -22.55 30.87 3.42
CA LEU A 26 -22.27 30.00 2.28
C LEU A 26 -20.76 29.85 2.02
N ILE A 27 -20.02 30.97 2.01
CA ILE A 27 -18.57 30.97 1.82
C ILE A 27 -17.87 30.17 2.93
N LEU A 28 -18.27 30.37 4.19
CA LEU A 28 -17.74 29.60 5.32
C LEU A 28 -17.99 28.11 5.15
N LEU A 29 -19.19 27.72 4.70
CA LEU A 29 -19.56 26.32 4.50
C LEU A 29 -18.72 25.66 3.40
N ILE A 30 -18.52 26.35 2.28
CA ILE A 30 -17.68 25.89 1.16
C ILE A 30 -16.22 25.76 1.62
N PHE A 31 -15.72 26.74 2.38
CA PHE A 31 -14.36 26.69 2.93
C PHE A 31 -14.18 25.50 3.88
N LEU A 32 -15.13 25.26 4.78
CA LEU A 32 -15.08 24.14 5.70
C LEU A 32 -15.16 22.79 4.95
N GLY A 33 -16.08 22.69 3.98
CA GLY A 33 -16.27 21.49 3.16
C GLY A 33 -15.01 21.15 2.35
N THR A 34 -14.38 22.14 1.73
CA THR A 34 -13.12 21.95 1.00
C THR A 34 -11.98 21.53 1.93
N LEU A 35 -11.87 22.13 3.11
CA LEU A 35 -10.87 21.75 4.11
C LEU A 35 -11.05 20.29 4.58
N PHE A 36 -12.28 19.88 4.88
CA PHE A 36 -12.59 18.49 5.23
C PHE A 36 -12.24 17.52 4.09
N CYS A 37 -12.56 17.90 2.85
CA CYS A 37 -12.26 17.07 1.68
C CYS A 37 -10.74 16.88 1.51
N LEU A 38 -9.95 17.93 1.70
CA LEU A 38 -8.48 17.87 1.65
C LEU A 38 -7.90 16.99 2.76
N ILE A 39 -8.40 17.12 3.99
CA ILE A 39 -7.98 16.27 5.11
C ILE A 39 -8.31 14.81 4.82
N PHE A 40 -9.52 14.53 4.35
CA PHE A 40 -9.95 13.17 4.01
C PHE A 40 -9.09 12.57 2.91
N LEU A 41 -8.81 13.32 1.84
CA LEU A 41 -7.95 12.90 0.74
C LEU A 41 -6.52 12.61 1.22
N PHE A 42 -5.96 13.47 2.07
CA PHE A 42 -4.64 13.27 2.67
C PHE A 42 -4.58 11.96 3.48
N PHE A 43 -5.60 11.69 4.30
CA PHE A 43 -5.70 10.45 5.07
C PHE A 43 -5.78 9.22 4.17
N LEU A 44 -6.58 9.26 3.09
CA LEU A 44 -6.67 8.17 2.11
C LEU A 44 -5.31 7.86 1.46
N ILE A 45 -4.60 8.90 0.99
CA ILE A 45 -3.28 8.74 0.37
C ILE A 45 -2.28 8.14 1.37
N LYS A 46 -2.28 8.64 2.61
CA LYS A 46 -1.42 8.14 3.68
C LYS A 46 -1.72 6.68 4.00
N PHE A 47 -2.98 6.28 4.06
CA PHE A 47 -3.39 4.91 4.35
C PHE A 47 -2.95 3.93 3.25
N ILE A 48 -3.11 4.31 1.98
CA ILE A 48 -2.67 3.47 0.85
C ILE A 48 -1.14 3.34 0.81
N LYS A 49 -0.40 4.45 0.98
CA LYS A 49 1.07 4.43 1.01
C LYS A 49 1.64 3.69 2.22
N ASN A 50 0.93 3.68 3.35
CA ASN A 50 1.34 2.96 4.55
C ASN A 50 1.00 1.46 4.54
N LYS A 51 0.57 0.86 3.42
CA LYS A 51 0.62 -0.61 3.25
C LYS A 51 2.10 -1.06 3.23
N LYS A 52 2.71 -1.10 4.41
CA LYS A 52 4.06 -1.64 4.63
C LYS A 52 4.06 -3.06 4.10
N THR A 53 4.86 -3.31 3.07
CA THR A 53 5.18 -4.68 2.66
C THR A 53 5.85 -5.35 3.86
N THR A 54 5.22 -6.36 4.43
CA THR A 54 5.84 -7.12 5.52
C THR A 54 7.17 -7.69 5.03
N PRO A 55 8.20 -7.80 5.89
CA PRO A 55 9.47 -8.42 5.52
C PRO A 55 9.28 -9.78 4.85
N ARG A 56 8.32 -10.59 5.32
CA ARG A 56 7.92 -11.87 4.72
C ARG A 56 7.49 -11.73 3.25
N LYS A 57 6.66 -10.74 2.90
CA LYS A 57 6.25 -10.48 1.50
C LYS A 57 7.44 -10.09 0.62
N LYS A 58 8.38 -9.30 1.16
CA LYS A 58 9.60 -8.92 0.44
C LYS A 58 10.47 -10.16 0.14
N TYR A 59 10.66 -11.03 1.13
CA TYR A 59 11.45 -12.26 0.95
C TYR A 59 10.78 -13.23 -0.02
N LEU A 60 9.46 -13.38 0.04
CA LEU A 60 8.69 -14.21 -0.89
C LEU A 60 8.88 -13.72 -2.33
N LYS A 61 8.82 -12.40 -2.57
CA LYS A 61 9.04 -11.82 -3.89
C LYS A 61 10.43 -12.12 -4.42
N ILE A 62 11.46 -11.93 -3.59
CA ILE A 62 12.86 -12.23 -3.98
C ILE A 62 13.01 -13.70 -4.36
N LEU A 63 12.41 -14.61 -3.59
CA LEU A 63 12.43 -16.04 -3.90
C LEU A 63 11.71 -16.33 -5.23
N LYS A 64 10.49 -15.80 -5.46
CA LYS A 64 9.73 -16.03 -6.71
C LYS A 64 10.46 -15.57 -7.98
N GLU A 65 11.35 -14.58 -7.87
CA GLU A 65 12.11 -14.00 -8.99
C GLU A 65 13.49 -14.63 -9.22
N ILE A 66 13.80 -15.76 -8.56
CA ILE A 66 15.12 -16.39 -8.69
C ILE A 66 15.32 -17.00 -10.07
N ASP A 67 16.39 -16.55 -10.73
CA ASP A 67 16.95 -17.19 -11.90
C ASP A 67 18.00 -18.23 -11.49
N PHE A 68 17.89 -19.45 -12.00
CA PHE A 68 18.83 -20.56 -11.78
C PHE A 68 20.03 -20.56 -12.75
N ASN A 69 20.14 -19.58 -13.65
CA ASN A 69 21.27 -19.45 -14.56
C ASN A 69 22.60 -19.16 -13.83
N ASP A 70 22.56 -18.35 -12.77
CA ASP A 70 23.71 -18.12 -11.89
C ASP A 70 23.58 -18.98 -10.61
N SER A 71 23.92 -20.26 -10.73
CA SER A 71 23.82 -21.24 -9.65
C SER A 71 24.38 -20.76 -8.31
N LYS A 72 25.48 -20.00 -8.33
CA LYS A 72 26.14 -19.53 -7.11
C LYS A 72 25.30 -18.44 -6.45
N ASN A 73 24.91 -17.42 -7.20
CA ASN A 73 24.10 -16.34 -6.66
C ASN A 73 22.72 -16.84 -6.21
N SER A 74 22.09 -17.74 -6.98
CA SER A 74 20.83 -18.39 -6.58
C SER A 74 21.00 -19.14 -5.27
N ALA A 75 22.07 -19.94 -5.11
CA ALA A 75 22.32 -20.69 -3.88
C ALA A 75 22.47 -19.80 -2.64
N TYR A 76 23.22 -18.69 -2.75
CA TYR A 76 23.33 -17.72 -1.65
C TYR A 76 22.00 -17.04 -1.34
N THR A 77 21.27 -16.64 -2.38
CA THR A 77 20.00 -15.91 -2.27
C THR A 77 18.93 -16.78 -1.64
N ILE A 78 18.72 -18.00 -2.18
CA ILE A 78 17.80 -18.99 -1.61
C ILE A 78 18.16 -19.26 -0.16
N SER A 79 19.43 -19.56 0.15
CA SER A 79 19.81 -19.93 1.51
C SER A 79 19.56 -18.83 2.53
N LYS A 80 19.80 -17.57 2.15
CA LYS A 80 19.57 -16.42 3.01
C LYS A 80 18.07 -16.21 3.25
N TYR A 81 17.28 -16.13 2.18
CA TYR A 81 15.87 -15.75 2.29
C TYR A 81 14.98 -16.89 2.76
N ALA A 82 15.34 -18.16 2.49
CA ALA A 82 14.65 -19.32 3.03
C ALA A 82 14.67 -19.30 4.57
N ARG A 83 15.82 -19.07 5.20
CA ARG A 83 15.94 -18.97 6.67
C ARG A 83 15.14 -17.82 7.27
N LEU A 84 15.03 -16.70 6.54
CA LEU A 84 14.35 -15.49 7.02
C LEU A 84 12.83 -15.55 6.86
N ILE A 85 12.33 -16.36 5.92
CA ILE A 85 10.89 -16.43 5.61
C ILE A 85 10.18 -17.51 6.42
N THR A 86 10.87 -18.59 6.79
CA THR A 86 10.32 -19.74 7.52
C THR A 86 9.91 -19.37 8.94
N ILE A 87 8.69 -19.75 9.34
CA ILE A 87 8.13 -19.53 10.69
C ILE A 87 7.93 -20.86 11.39
N ASN A 88 7.26 -21.81 10.73
CA ASN A 88 6.90 -23.10 11.34
C ASN A 88 8.03 -24.14 11.15
N ASP A 89 8.00 -25.21 11.94
CA ASP A 89 9.09 -26.20 11.95
C ASP A 89 9.13 -27.05 10.68
N ARG A 90 7.99 -27.24 10.00
CA ARG A 90 7.93 -27.90 8.69
C ARG A 90 8.65 -27.09 7.61
N GLU A 91 8.33 -25.81 7.50
CA GLU A 91 8.98 -24.84 6.59
C GLU A 91 10.49 -24.81 6.87
N LYS A 92 10.90 -24.72 8.14
CA LYS A 92 12.33 -24.73 8.53
C LYS A 92 13.03 -26.02 8.09
N LYS A 93 12.39 -27.17 8.28
CA LYS A 93 12.95 -28.46 7.86
C LYS A 93 13.16 -28.51 6.34
N LEU A 94 12.14 -28.15 5.56
CA LEU A 94 12.24 -28.08 4.10
C LEU A 94 13.33 -27.09 3.64
N ALA A 95 13.41 -25.93 4.29
CA ALA A 95 14.44 -24.94 4.01
C ALA A 95 15.85 -25.49 4.29
N ASN A 96 16.06 -26.16 5.42
CA ASN A 96 17.36 -26.71 5.77
C ASN A 96 17.80 -27.82 4.82
N GLU A 97 16.90 -28.76 4.48
CA GLU A 97 17.18 -29.81 3.50
C GLU A 97 17.58 -29.23 2.12
N LEU A 98 16.88 -28.18 1.69
CA LEU A 98 17.21 -27.47 0.46
C LEU A 98 18.56 -26.74 0.54
N ILE A 99 18.85 -26.10 1.68
CA ILE A 99 20.10 -25.36 1.90
C ILE A 99 21.31 -26.29 1.89
N GLU A 100 21.20 -27.45 2.53
CA GLU A 100 22.27 -28.46 2.54
C GLU A 100 22.66 -28.87 1.12
N GLU A 101 21.69 -29.06 0.22
CA GLU A 101 22.00 -29.37 -1.18
C GLU A 101 22.60 -28.19 -1.95
N LEU A 102 22.24 -26.96 -1.58
CA LEU A 102 22.74 -25.75 -2.21
C LEU A 102 24.16 -25.38 -1.75
N GLU A 103 24.66 -25.91 -0.62
CA GLU A 103 26.03 -25.68 -0.14
C GLU A 103 27.08 -26.07 -1.18
N LYS A 104 26.82 -27.09 -2.01
CA LYS A 104 27.76 -27.54 -3.07
C LYS A 104 28.04 -26.47 -4.14
N PHE A 105 27.13 -25.50 -4.31
CA PHE A 105 27.27 -24.37 -5.23
C PHE A 105 27.83 -23.11 -4.56
N LYS A 106 27.98 -23.12 -3.24
CA LYS A 106 28.54 -22.00 -2.48
C LYS A 106 30.06 -22.15 -2.43
N TYR A 107 30.74 -21.01 -2.28
CA TYR A 107 32.21 -20.89 -2.12
C TYR A 107 33.11 -21.29 -3.32
N LYS A 108 32.68 -22.17 -4.24
CA LYS A 108 33.45 -22.48 -5.45
C LYS A 108 33.44 -21.32 -6.45
N LYS A 109 34.52 -21.17 -7.23
CA LYS A 109 34.66 -20.10 -8.24
C LYS A 109 33.82 -20.39 -9.49
N ASN A 110 33.94 -21.61 -10.02
CA ASN A 110 33.09 -22.13 -11.09
C ASN A 110 32.22 -23.26 -10.53
N VAL A 111 30.92 -23.19 -10.82
CA VAL A 111 29.93 -24.17 -10.38
C VAL A 111 29.09 -24.61 -11.56
N GLY A 112 28.65 -25.88 -11.53
CA GLY A 112 27.74 -26.42 -12.52
C GLY A 112 26.35 -25.78 -12.43
N LYS A 113 25.48 -26.14 -13.36
CA LYS A 113 24.06 -25.78 -13.30
C LYS A 113 23.38 -26.47 -12.13
N ILE A 114 22.37 -25.84 -11.55
CA ILE A 114 21.53 -26.47 -10.52
C ILE A 114 20.69 -27.58 -11.17
N ASP A 115 20.81 -28.78 -10.60
CA ASP A 115 20.12 -29.99 -11.07
C ASP A 115 18.60 -29.87 -10.91
N ASN A 116 17.85 -30.59 -11.75
CA ASN A 116 16.38 -30.59 -11.70
C ASN A 116 15.83 -31.10 -10.35
N HIS A 117 16.56 -31.98 -9.66
CA HIS A 117 16.22 -32.43 -8.30
C HIS A 117 16.11 -31.27 -7.31
N ILE A 118 17.09 -30.36 -7.33
CA ILE A 118 17.14 -29.21 -6.42
C ILE A 118 16.04 -28.21 -6.77
N LYS A 119 15.75 -28.04 -8.07
CA LYS A 119 14.62 -27.22 -8.52
C LYS A 119 13.27 -27.78 -8.06
N ALA A 120 13.10 -29.10 -8.06
CA ALA A 120 11.91 -29.74 -7.53
C ALA A 120 11.77 -29.52 -6.01
N LYS A 121 12.85 -29.71 -5.24
CA LYS A 121 12.87 -29.40 -3.80
C LYS A 121 12.56 -27.93 -3.52
N TYR A 122 13.10 -27.04 -4.34
CA TYR A 122 12.80 -25.61 -4.28
C TYR A 122 11.31 -25.33 -4.52
N SER A 123 10.68 -25.97 -5.51
CA SER A 123 9.24 -25.83 -5.77
C SER A 123 8.40 -26.27 -4.56
N ILE A 124 8.71 -27.44 -3.98
CA ILE A 124 8.02 -27.96 -2.80
C ILE A 124 8.15 -26.99 -1.61
N PHE A 125 9.35 -26.44 -1.42
CA PHE A 125 9.57 -25.40 -0.40
C PHE A 125 8.72 -24.15 -0.68
N MET A 126 8.66 -23.68 -1.92
CA MET A 126 7.85 -22.52 -2.30
C MET A 126 6.35 -22.76 -2.13
N GLU A 127 5.85 -23.94 -2.46
CA GLU A 127 4.47 -24.35 -2.22
C GLU A 127 4.12 -24.32 -0.73
N SER A 128 5.05 -24.72 0.15
CA SER A 128 4.84 -24.67 1.60
C SER A 128 4.70 -23.25 2.17
N LEU A 129 5.18 -22.24 1.44
CA LEU A 129 5.16 -20.83 1.85
C LEU A 129 3.94 -20.06 1.31
N ASP A 130 3.29 -20.58 0.27
CA ASP A 130 2.12 -19.97 -0.41
C ASP A 130 0.78 -20.45 0.21
N VAL A 131 0.83 -21.27 1.26
CA VAL A 131 -0.32 -21.73 2.08
C VAL A 131 -0.77 -20.65 3.07
#